data_AF-A0A2E5X158-F1
#
_entry.id   AF-A0A2E5X158-F1
#
_cell.length_a   1.000
_cell.length_b   1.000
_cell.length_c   1.000
_cell.angle_alpha   90.00
_cell.angle_beta   90.00
_cell.angle_gamma   90.00
#
_symmetry.space_group_name_H-M   'P 1'
#
loop_
_entity.id
_entity.type
_entity.pdbx_description
1 polymer ?
#
loop_
_entity_poly.entity_id
_entity_poly.type
_entity_poly.pdbx_seq_one_letter_code
_entity_poly.pdbx_strand_id
1 'polypeptide(L)'
;MAHSNKITGNPYSFHLKFVLREGLIVQVANSANRVHNVLHTKQKESGLRIFLLILAFSFVSFGQLQYKNLPKRGSGKYTFLFMDIYTATLWAEKDKPIYSTPLRLELLYKRDFDGEDIASRSVKEMEQAGVSKGVLKEFKSEMFKVFPDVKKGDRIIADFDPKTGVTFYLNSKKRLGQFKDLEFSKHFLNIWLGEKTSDPKLRSRLLGE
;
A
#
# COMPACT_ATOMS: atom_id res chain seq x y z
N MET A 1 28.29 37.72 105.68
CA MET A 1 27.12 38.22 106.43
C MET A 1 25.93 38.21 105.49
N ALA A 2 24.81 37.66 105.98
CA ALA A 2 23.41 38.06 105.74
C ALA A 2 22.98 38.39 104.29
N HIS A 3 22.04 37.59 103.74
CA HIS A 3 20.63 38.00 103.50
C HIS A 3 20.48 39.07 102.40
N SER A 4 19.59 38.96 101.42
CA SER A 4 18.17 38.60 101.56
C SER A 4 17.53 38.48 100.17
N ASN A 5 16.65 37.48 100.01
CA ASN A 5 15.27 37.52 99.48
C ASN A 5 14.90 38.41 98.27
N LYS A 6 13.89 38.12 97.44
CA LYS A 6 13.00 36.98 97.11
C LYS A 6 11.83 37.63 96.31
N ILE A 7 11.29 36.91 95.31
CA ILE A 7 9.93 36.99 94.69
C ILE A 7 9.50 38.32 94.03
N THR A 8 8.63 38.46 93.02
CA THR A 8 7.59 37.71 92.24
C THR A 8 7.50 38.45 90.88
N GLY A 9 6.96 38.00 89.74
CA GLY A 9 6.24 36.78 89.33
C GLY A 9 5.70 36.91 87.88
N ASN A 10 5.28 35.77 87.35
CA ASN A 10 4.23 35.51 86.33
C ASN A 10 4.37 36.01 84.86
N PRO A 11 3.66 35.38 83.89
CA PRO A 11 4.26 34.37 83.04
C PRO A 11 3.79 34.52 81.58
N TYR A 12 4.63 35.01 80.67
CA TYR A 12 4.36 34.75 79.25
C TYR A 12 5.62 34.17 78.64
N SER A 13 5.75 32.87 78.94
CA SER A 13 6.61 31.93 78.24
C SER A 13 6.24 31.95 76.77
N PHE A 14 7.15 32.41 75.92
CA PHE A 14 7.91 31.53 75.04
C PHE A 14 8.92 32.41 74.30
N HIS A 15 10.12 32.42 74.87
CA HIS A 15 11.33 33.03 74.33
C HIS A 15 11.71 32.37 72.98
N LEU A 16 12.04 33.16 71.95
CA LEU A 16 13.43 33.56 71.62
C LEU A 16 14.16 32.40 70.91
N LYS A 17 14.87 32.57 69.79
CA LYS A 17 16.09 33.37 69.55
C LYS A 17 16.33 33.26 68.03
N PHE A 18 16.50 34.32 67.23
CA PHE A 18 17.62 35.25 67.12
C PHE A 18 19.00 34.57 67.03
N VAL A 19 19.70 34.76 65.90
CA VAL A 19 21.07 35.34 65.79
C VAL A 19 21.74 34.93 64.46
N LEU A 20 21.91 35.93 63.59
CA LEU A 20 23.09 36.31 62.77
C LEU A 20 23.72 35.32 61.75
N ARG A 21 23.42 35.62 60.48
CA ARG A 21 24.31 35.86 59.31
C ARG A 21 25.64 35.09 59.23
N GLU A 22 25.63 33.96 58.52
CA GLU A 22 26.77 33.27 57.90
C GLU A 22 26.26 32.51 56.67
N GLY A 23 27.07 32.43 55.61
CA GLY A 23 26.83 31.59 54.44
C GLY A 23 25.91 32.22 53.38
N LEU A 24 26.34 32.48 52.14
CA LEU A 24 26.83 31.46 51.20
C LEU A 24 25.93 30.22 51.30
N ILE A 25 25.31 29.82 50.19
CA ILE A 25 24.19 28.86 50.11
C ILE A 25 22.84 29.58 50.31
N VAL A 26 21.90 29.38 49.39
CA VAL A 26 20.49 29.83 49.43
C VAL A 26 20.18 31.29 49.03
N GLN A 27 20.63 31.73 47.85
CA GLN A 27 19.83 32.69 47.07
C GLN A 27 20.00 32.59 45.55
N VAL A 28 20.21 31.37 45.06
CA VAL A 28 19.72 30.94 43.73
C VAL A 28 18.30 30.40 43.90
N ALA A 29 17.48 31.12 44.68
CA ALA A 29 16.09 30.80 44.97
C ALA A 29 15.15 31.08 43.78
N ASN A 30 15.64 30.93 42.54
CA ASN A 30 14.81 31.10 41.34
C ASN A 30 15.23 30.23 40.14
N SER A 31 16.09 29.23 40.33
CA SER A 31 16.32 28.22 39.29
C SER A 31 16.40 26.83 39.91
N ALA A 32 15.67 25.90 39.31
CA ALA A 32 15.68 24.48 39.62
C ALA A 32 14.78 23.97 40.76
N ASN A 33 13.65 24.63 41.03
CA ASN A 33 12.38 23.97 41.41
C ASN A 33 11.83 23.08 40.23
N ARG A 34 12.76 22.48 39.48
CA ARG A 34 12.62 21.77 38.19
C ARG A 34 13.24 20.37 38.25
N VAL A 35 13.65 19.91 39.43
CA VAL A 35 14.38 18.64 39.59
C VAL A 35 13.59 17.59 40.38
N HIS A 36 12.43 17.92 40.96
CA HIS A 36 11.64 16.96 41.75
C HIS A 36 10.35 16.42 41.09
N ASN A 37 10.17 16.59 39.78
CA ASN A 37 8.99 16.04 39.08
C ASN A 37 9.30 15.40 37.71
N VAL A 38 10.55 14.97 37.47
CA VAL A 38 10.97 14.34 36.19
C VAL A 38 11.28 12.83 36.35
N LEU A 39 10.73 12.16 37.38
CA LEU A 39 10.95 10.72 37.60
C LEU A 39 9.68 9.84 37.52
N HIS A 40 8.50 10.39 37.20
CA HIS A 40 7.28 9.57 37.04
C HIS A 40 6.46 9.85 35.76
N THR A 41 7.07 10.40 34.71
CA THR A 41 6.38 10.65 33.42
C THR A 41 7.00 9.92 32.24
N LYS A 42 7.69 8.80 32.47
CA LYS A 42 8.25 7.95 31.39
C LYS A 42 7.57 6.59 31.22
N GLN A 43 6.32 6.46 31.67
CA GLN A 43 5.56 5.21 31.61
C GLN A 43 4.09 5.40 31.19
N LYS A 44 3.77 6.50 30.51
CA LYS A 44 2.42 6.77 29.95
C LYS A 44 2.43 7.08 28.45
N GLU A 45 3.50 6.68 27.74
CA GLU A 45 3.56 6.80 26.27
C GLU A 45 3.80 5.46 25.54
N SER A 46 3.99 4.37 26.27
CA SER A 46 4.25 3.05 25.67
C SER A 46 2.97 2.30 25.24
N GLY A 47 1.79 2.70 25.73
CA GLY A 47 0.52 2.05 25.42
C GLY A 47 -0.14 2.51 24.11
N LEU A 48 0.15 3.73 23.64
CA LEU A 48 -0.49 4.30 22.45
C LEU A 48 0.22 3.96 21.13
N ARG A 49 1.50 3.59 21.19
CA ARG A 49 2.28 3.22 19.99
C ARG A 49 2.01 1.80 19.49
N ILE A 50 1.63 0.88 20.38
CA ILE A 50 1.33 -0.51 19.99
C ILE A 50 -0.08 -0.59 19.36
N PHE A 51 -1.01 0.30 19.75
CA PHE A 51 -2.38 0.29 19.21
C PHE A 51 -2.48 0.88 17.79
N LEU A 52 -1.55 1.74 17.37
CA LEU A 52 -1.53 2.31 16.01
C LEU A 52 -0.88 1.39 14.95
N LEU A 53 -0.17 0.34 15.35
CA LEU A 53 0.42 -0.61 14.39
C LEU A 53 -0.54 -1.73 13.97
N ILE A 54 -1.64 -1.95 14.70
CA ILE A 54 -2.63 -2.98 14.36
C ILE A 54 -3.71 -2.43 13.40
N LEU A 55 -3.91 -1.11 13.33
CA LEU A 55 -4.88 -0.49 12.40
C LEU A 55 -4.36 -0.30 10.96
N ALA A 56 -3.05 -0.44 10.73
CA ALA A 56 -2.47 -0.36 9.39
C ALA A 56 -2.23 -1.75 8.75
N PHE A 57 -2.44 -2.85 9.48
CA PHE A 57 -2.10 -4.20 8.97
C PHE A 57 -3.26 -4.89 8.22
N SER A 58 -4.46 -4.31 8.18
CA SER A 58 -5.62 -4.97 7.58
C SER A 58 -5.87 -4.67 6.11
N PHE A 59 -5.00 -3.94 5.39
CA PHE A 59 -5.26 -3.60 3.99
C PHE A 59 -4.64 -4.56 2.96
N VAL A 60 -3.79 -5.52 3.37
CA VAL A 60 -2.96 -6.26 2.40
C VAL A 60 -3.59 -7.56 1.88
N SER A 61 -4.65 -8.10 2.49
CA SER A 61 -5.11 -9.47 2.15
C SER A 61 -6.48 -9.61 1.47
N PHE A 62 -7.27 -8.54 1.32
CA PHE A 62 -8.61 -8.69 0.69
C PHE A 62 -8.53 -8.89 -0.84
N GLY A 63 -7.52 -8.30 -1.49
CA GLY A 63 -7.38 -8.36 -2.95
C GLY A 63 -7.06 -9.74 -3.53
N GLN A 64 -6.38 -10.64 -2.80
CA GLN A 64 -6.00 -11.96 -3.35
C GLN A 64 -7.14 -12.99 -3.27
N LEU A 65 -8.03 -12.87 -2.28
CA LEU A 65 -9.13 -13.82 -2.08
C LEU A 65 -10.24 -13.64 -3.12
N GLN A 66 -10.50 -12.40 -3.55
CA GLN A 66 -11.57 -12.13 -4.53
C GLN A 66 -11.31 -12.80 -5.88
N TYR A 67 -10.06 -12.82 -6.36
CA TYR A 67 -9.71 -13.45 -7.65
C TYR A 67 -9.53 -14.97 -7.55
N LYS A 68 -9.28 -15.52 -6.35
CA LYS A 68 -9.10 -16.96 -6.15
C LYS A 68 -10.39 -17.74 -6.41
N ASN A 69 -11.54 -17.14 -6.14
CA ASN A 69 -12.84 -17.79 -6.25
C ASN A 69 -13.56 -17.49 -7.58
N LEU A 70 -12.96 -16.71 -8.47
CA LEU A 70 -13.57 -16.43 -9.77
C LEU A 70 -13.65 -17.71 -10.61
N PRO A 71 -14.79 -18.01 -11.25
CA PRO A 71 -14.89 -19.15 -12.14
C PRO A 71 -14.02 -18.93 -13.38
N LYS A 72 -13.36 -20.01 -13.83
CA LYS A 72 -12.66 -19.99 -15.11
C LYS A 72 -13.68 -19.83 -16.23
N ARG A 73 -13.54 -18.76 -17.02
CA ARG A 73 -14.41 -18.48 -18.16
C ARG A 73 -13.92 -19.15 -19.43
N GLY A 74 -12.62 -19.02 -19.72
CA GLY A 74 -12.03 -19.55 -20.95
C GLY A 74 -10.51 -19.51 -20.97
N SER A 75 -9.91 -20.14 -21.99
CA SER A 75 -8.46 -20.19 -22.18
C SER A 75 -8.11 -20.48 -23.63
N GLY A 76 -7.00 -19.93 -24.12
CA GLY A 76 -6.54 -20.16 -25.47
C GLY A 76 -5.08 -19.79 -25.67
N LYS A 77 -4.48 -20.33 -26.74
CA LYS A 77 -3.13 -19.96 -27.16
C LYS A 77 -3.18 -18.79 -28.13
N TYR A 78 -2.21 -17.90 -28.00
CA TYR A 78 -1.86 -16.92 -29.02
C TYR A 78 -0.64 -17.42 -29.79
N THR A 79 -0.75 -17.46 -31.11
CA THR A 79 0.28 -17.98 -32.02
C THR A 79 0.62 -16.91 -33.04
N PHE A 80 1.92 -16.64 -33.20
CA PHE A 80 2.42 -15.73 -34.22
C PHE A 80 3.48 -16.44 -35.05
N LEU A 81 3.34 -16.42 -36.38
CA LEU A 81 4.22 -17.12 -37.33
C LEU A 81 4.58 -18.55 -36.88
N PHE A 82 3.56 -19.39 -36.71
CA PHE A 82 3.67 -20.81 -36.29
C PHE A 82 4.25 -21.05 -34.88
N MET A 83 4.55 -20.00 -34.12
CA MET A 83 5.10 -20.10 -32.77
C MET A 83 4.08 -19.75 -31.71
N ASP A 84 3.94 -20.63 -30.71
CA ASP A 84 3.21 -20.32 -29.48
C ASP A 84 3.95 -19.22 -28.70
N ILE A 85 3.26 -18.09 -28.49
CA ILE A 85 3.80 -16.91 -27.78
C ILE A 85 3.38 -16.97 -26.31
N TYR A 86 2.08 -17.13 -26.04
CA TYR A 86 1.55 -17.31 -24.69
C TYR A 86 0.25 -18.12 -24.70
N THR A 87 -0.10 -18.63 -23.53
CA THR A 87 -1.46 -19.13 -23.23
C THR A 87 -2.16 -18.09 -22.37
N ALA A 88 -3.28 -17.56 -22.85
CA ALA A 88 -4.14 -16.67 -22.10
C ALA A 88 -5.21 -17.48 -21.36
N THR A 89 -5.53 -17.08 -20.13
CA THR A 89 -6.64 -17.64 -19.36
C THR A 89 -7.42 -16.52 -18.68
N LEU A 90 -8.75 -16.60 -18.76
CA LEU A 90 -9.66 -15.63 -18.17
C LEU A 90 -10.47 -16.29 -17.05
N TRP A 91 -10.49 -15.64 -15.89
CA TRP A 91 -11.43 -15.93 -14.80
C TRP A 91 -12.32 -14.71 -14.60
N ALA A 92 -13.63 -14.90 -14.76
CA ALA A 92 -14.63 -13.85 -14.71
C ALA A 92 -16.01 -14.47 -14.56
N GLU A 93 -16.95 -13.73 -13.97
CA GLU A 93 -18.36 -14.09 -13.95
C GLU A 93 -18.90 -14.25 -15.39
N LYS A 94 -19.70 -15.29 -15.63
CA LYS A 94 -20.24 -15.60 -16.96
C LYS A 94 -21.49 -14.79 -17.29
N ASP A 95 -22.38 -14.62 -16.30
CA ASP A 95 -23.71 -14.03 -16.48
C ASP A 95 -23.75 -12.51 -16.22
N LYS A 96 -22.58 -11.87 -16.21
CA LYS A 96 -22.42 -10.43 -15.96
C LYS A 96 -21.61 -9.77 -17.08
N PRO A 97 -21.87 -8.50 -17.39
CA PRO A 97 -21.00 -7.73 -18.28
C PRO A 97 -19.55 -7.79 -17.80
N ILE A 98 -18.61 -7.98 -18.73
CA ILE A 98 -17.21 -8.36 -18.41
C ILE A 98 -16.52 -7.41 -17.43
N TYR A 99 -16.78 -6.09 -17.51
CA TYR A 99 -16.17 -5.07 -16.64
C TYR A 99 -17.05 -4.63 -15.47
N SER A 100 -18.18 -5.29 -15.23
CA SER A 100 -19.07 -4.97 -14.10
C SER A 100 -18.68 -5.65 -12.79
N THR A 101 -17.85 -6.69 -12.88
CA THR A 101 -17.35 -7.48 -11.75
C THR A 101 -15.83 -7.63 -11.83
N PRO A 102 -15.15 -7.99 -10.73
CA PRO A 102 -13.74 -8.32 -10.79
C PRO A 102 -13.43 -9.42 -11.81
N LEU A 103 -12.29 -9.33 -12.49
CA LEU A 103 -11.78 -10.37 -13.39
C LEU A 103 -10.28 -10.54 -13.25
N ARG A 104 -9.79 -11.70 -13.67
CA ARG A 104 -8.35 -11.99 -13.80
C ARG A 104 -8.05 -12.45 -15.21
N LEU A 105 -7.08 -11.80 -15.85
CA LEU A 105 -6.47 -12.25 -17.09
C LEU A 105 -5.03 -12.68 -16.80
N GLU A 106 -4.68 -13.92 -17.11
CA GLU A 106 -3.31 -14.44 -17.00
C GLU A 106 -2.74 -14.72 -18.39
N LEU A 107 -1.49 -14.31 -18.61
CA LEU A 107 -0.70 -14.63 -19.79
C LEU A 107 0.51 -15.48 -19.36
N LEU A 108 0.49 -16.77 -19.70
CA LEU A 108 1.61 -17.68 -19.50
C LEU A 108 2.51 -17.66 -20.73
N TYR A 109 3.66 -17.00 -20.63
CA TYR A 109 4.61 -16.84 -21.72
C TYR A 109 5.31 -18.16 -22.06
N LYS A 110 5.40 -18.46 -23.36
CA LYS A 110 6.06 -19.65 -23.90
C LYS A 110 7.43 -19.34 -24.51
N ARG A 111 7.83 -18.06 -24.48
CA ARG A 111 9.07 -17.50 -25.02
C ARG A 111 9.57 -16.39 -24.11
N ASP A 112 10.82 -15.99 -24.32
CA ASP A 112 11.43 -14.83 -23.71
C ASP A 112 11.04 -13.57 -24.48
N PHE A 113 10.76 -12.48 -23.78
CA PHE A 113 10.51 -11.17 -24.36
C PHE A 113 11.06 -10.07 -23.47
N ASP A 114 11.56 -9.02 -24.09
CA ASP A 114 11.95 -7.80 -23.40
C ASP A 114 10.70 -7.02 -23.01
N GLY A 115 10.71 -6.40 -21.82
CA GLY A 115 9.57 -5.64 -21.31
C GLY A 115 9.19 -4.48 -22.23
N GLU A 116 10.19 -3.89 -22.88
CA GLU A 116 10.01 -2.81 -23.86
C GLU A 116 9.28 -3.26 -25.13
N ASP A 117 9.55 -4.48 -25.59
CA ASP A 117 8.88 -5.07 -26.75
C ASP A 117 7.42 -5.39 -26.44
N ILE A 118 7.14 -5.89 -25.23
CA ILE A 118 5.78 -6.11 -24.75
C ILE A 118 5.02 -4.78 -24.72
N ALA A 119 5.59 -3.75 -24.10
CA ALA A 119 4.99 -2.44 -24.00
C ALA A 119 4.70 -1.83 -25.39
N SER A 120 5.70 -1.85 -26.28
CA SER A 120 5.58 -1.32 -27.63
C SER A 120 4.54 -2.08 -28.45
N ARG A 121 4.47 -3.41 -28.31
CA ARG A 121 3.46 -4.21 -28.98
C ARG A 121 2.07 -3.90 -28.46
N SER A 122 1.86 -3.81 -27.15
CA SER A 122 0.56 -3.44 -26.58
C SER A 122 0.06 -2.08 -27.05
N VAL A 123 0.94 -1.08 -27.15
CA VAL A 123 0.59 0.25 -27.68
C VAL A 123 0.11 0.14 -29.14
N LYS A 124 0.78 -0.68 -29.96
CA LYS A 124 0.38 -0.90 -31.35
C LYS A 124 -0.99 -1.59 -31.47
N GLU A 125 -1.26 -2.58 -30.63
CA GLU A 125 -2.57 -3.26 -30.59
C GLU A 125 -3.69 -2.27 -30.20
N MET A 126 -3.43 -1.37 -29.25
CA MET A 126 -4.38 -0.35 -28.85
C MET A 126 -4.61 0.73 -29.91
N GLU A 127 -3.57 1.12 -30.64
CA GLU A 127 -3.69 2.01 -31.79
C GLU A 127 -4.59 1.38 -32.86
N GLN A 128 -4.40 0.10 -33.15
CA GLN A 128 -5.24 -0.65 -34.09
C GLN A 128 -6.69 -0.79 -33.60
N ALA A 129 -6.91 -0.87 -32.28
CA ALA A 129 -8.24 -0.84 -31.69
C ALA A 129 -8.92 0.56 -31.72
N GLY A 130 -8.19 1.60 -32.17
CA GLY A 130 -8.71 2.96 -32.36
C GLY A 130 -8.58 3.88 -31.14
N VAL A 131 -7.65 3.58 -30.22
CA VAL A 131 -7.36 4.46 -29.07
C VAL A 131 -6.66 5.74 -29.53
N SER A 132 -7.01 6.89 -28.94
CA SER A 132 -6.49 8.19 -29.37
C SER A 132 -4.99 8.35 -29.07
N LYS A 133 -4.28 9.14 -29.89
CA LYS A 133 -2.83 9.36 -29.73
C LYS A 133 -2.44 9.94 -28.38
N GLY A 134 -3.31 10.78 -27.77
CA GLY A 134 -3.09 11.32 -26.44
C GLY A 134 -3.04 10.22 -25.38
N VAL A 135 -4.05 9.35 -25.37
CA VAL A 135 -4.13 8.20 -24.47
C VAL A 135 -2.98 7.23 -24.71
N LEU A 136 -2.62 6.96 -25.97
CA LEU A 136 -1.50 6.07 -26.30
C LEU A 136 -0.15 6.55 -25.78
N LYS A 137 0.10 7.88 -25.77
CA LYS A 137 1.35 8.45 -25.25
C LYS A 137 1.49 8.22 -23.75
N GLU A 138 0.42 8.48 -23.00
CA GLU A 138 0.36 8.21 -21.57
C GLU A 138 0.46 6.69 -21.29
N PHE A 139 -0.24 5.89 -22.10
CA PHE A 139 -0.19 4.43 -22.08
C PHE A 139 1.23 3.89 -22.21
N LYS A 140 1.94 4.34 -23.23
CA LYS A 140 3.32 3.93 -23.48
C LYS A 140 4.22 4.20 -22.27
N SER A 141 4.14 5.40 -21.68
CA SER A 141 4.93 5.77 -20.49
C SER A 141 4.63 4.88 -19.29
N GLU A 142 3.36 4.57 -19.01
CA GLU A 142 2.99 3.73 -17.88
C GLU A 142 3.36 2.26 -18.10
N MET A 143 3.22 1.75 -19.33
CA MET A 143 3.59 0.37 -19.67
C MET A 143 5.08 0.10 -19.45
N PHE A 144 5.97 1.00 -19.88
CA PHE A 144 7.42 0.81 -19.68
C PHE A 144 7.82 0.75 -18.20
N LYS A 145 7.05 1.38 -17.31
CA LYS A 145 7.32 1.33 -15.86
C LYS A 145 6.88 0.00 -15.24
N VAL A 146 5.86 -0.63 -15.81
CA VAL A 146 5.19 -1.78 -15.21
C VAL A 146 5.72 -3.11 -15.75
N PHE A 147 6.02 -3.21 -17.05
CA PHE A 147 6.31 -4.49 -17.69
C PHE A 147 7.82 -4.77 -17.70
N PRO A 148 8.31 -5.75 -16.90
CA PRO A 148 9.70 -6.19 -16.96
C PRO A 148 9.92 -7.15 -18.12
N ASP A 149 11.17 -7.51 -18.35
CA ASP A 149 11.51 -8.67 -19.16
C ASP A 149 10.87 -9.94 -18.59
N VAL A 150 10.42 -10.82 -19.47
CA VAL A 150 9.82 -12.10 -19.12
C VAL A 150 10.60 -13.24 -19.74
N LYS A 151 10.69 -14.34 -19.00
CA LYS A 151 11.27 -15.60 -19.48
C LYS A 151 10.17 -16.59 -19.84
N LYS A 152 10.50 -17.55 -20.69
CA LYS A 152 9.64 -18.70 -20.95
C LYS A 152 9.23 -19.35 -19.63
N GLY A 153 7.92 -19.47 -19.42
CA GLY A 153 7.32 -20.01 -18.21
C GLY A 153 6.81 -18.94 -17.24
N ASP A 154 7.20 -17.68 -17.41
CA ASP A 154 6.68 -16.58 -16.61
C ASP A 154 5.21 -16.29 -16.91
N ARG A 155 4.54 -15.75 -15.89
CA ARG A 155 3.14 -15.35 -15.93
C ARG A 155 2.99 -13.89 -15.60
N ILE A 156 2.38 -13.13 -16.50
CA ILE A 156 1.83 -11.82 -16.16
C ILE A 156 0.35 -11.98 -15.87
N ILE A 157 -0.07 -11.49 -14.72
CA ILE A 157 -1.45 -11.51 -14.24
C ILE A 157 -1.95 -10.08 -14.15
N ALA A 158 -3.10 -9.83 -14.75
CA ALA A 158 -3.83 -8.58 -14.70
C ALA A 158 -5.15 -8.80 -13.93
N ASP A 159 -5.18 -8.28 -12.70
CA ASP A 159 -6.31 -8.37 -11.78
C ASP A 159 -7.09 -7.05 -11.84
N PHE A 160 -8.27 -7.08 -12.44
CA PHE A 160 -9.12 -5.91 -12.61
C PHE A 160 -10.22 -5.87 -11.56
N ASP A 161 -10.37 -4.72 -10.93
CA ASP A 161 -11.47 -4.40 -10.03
C ASP A 161 -12.21 -3.15 -10.57
N PRO A 162 -13.54 -3.19 -10.71
CA PRO A 162 -14.30 -2.05 -11.23
C PRO A 162 -14.21 -0.79 -10.36
N LYS A 163 -13.70 -0.89 -9.11
CA LYS A 163 -13.50 0.23 -8.19
C LYS A 163 -12.07 0.75 -8.18
N THR A 164 -11.07 -0.06 -8.56
CA THR A 164 -9.65 0.30 -8.36
C THR A 164 -8.78 0.17 -9.62
N GLY A 165 -9.34 -0.29 -10.74
CA GLY A 165 -8.61 -0.49 -11.99
C GLY A 165 -7.87 -1.82 -12.02
N VAL A 166 -6.81 -1.91 -12.82
CA VAL A 166 -6.05 -3.15 -13.02
C VAL A 166 -4.71 -3.13 -12.28
N THR A 167 -4.45 -4.16 -11.49
CA THR A 167 -3.15 -4.39 -10.84
C THR A 167 -2.42 -5.54 -11.51
N PHE A 168 -1.12 -5.36 -11.73
CA PHE A 168 -0.29 -6.32 -12.43
C PHE A 168 0.62 -7.09 -11.48
N TYR A 169 0.79 -8.38 -11.75
CA TYR A 169 1.68 -9.25 -11.00
C TYR A 169 2.50 -10.14 -11.94
N LEU A 170 3.76 -10.36 -11.59
CA LEU A 170 4.62 -11.38 -12.18
C LEU A 170 4.63 -12.62 -11.26
N ASN A 171 4.35 -13.78 -11.86
CA ASN A 171 4.39 -15.10 -11.20
C ASN A 171 3.60 -15.15 -9.88
N SER A 172 2.46 -14.44 -9.83
CA SER A 172 1.55 -14.32 -8.68
C SER A 172 2.14 -13.75 -7.39
N LYS A 173 3.41 -13.31 -7.39
CA LYS A 173 4.13 -12.90 -6.18
C LYS A 173 4.61 -11.46 -6.25
N LYS A 174 5.22 -11.07 -7.37
CA LYS A 174 5.82 -9.74 -7.53
C LYS A 174 4.79 -8.78 -8.11
N ARG A 175 4.33 -7.81 -7.34
CA ARG A 175 3.51 -6.71 -7.86
C ARG A 175 4.37 -5.86 -8.81
N LEU A 176 3.88 -5.65 -10.02
CA LEU A 176 4.55 -4.89 -11.06
C LEU A 176 4.09 -3.42 -11.08
N GLY A 177 2.81 -3.18 -10.81
CA GLY A 177 2.24 -1.85 -10.82
C GLY A 177 0.72 -1.90 -10.88
N GLN A 178 0.09 -0.75 -11.06
CA GLN A 178 -1.36 -0.62 -11.16
C GLN A 178 -1.72 0.54 -12.07
N PHE A 179 -2.73 0.32 -12.91
CA PHE A 179 -3.44 1.39 -13.60
C PHE A 179 -4.71 1.69 -12.83
N LYS A 180 -4.78 2.89 -12.25
CA LYS A 180 -5.94 3.32 -11.44
C LYS A 180 -7.08 3.87 -12.29
N ASP A 181 -6.75 4.40 -13.47
CA ASP A 181 -7.76 4.86 -14.42
C ASP A 181 -8.51 3.67 -15.02
N LEU A 182 -9.84 3.67 -14.89
CA LEU A 182 -10.69 2.56 -15.31
C LEU A 182 -10.75 2.42 -16.83
N GLU A 183 -10.77 3.52 -17.56
CA GLU A 183 -10.83 3.49 -19.03
C GLU A 183 -9.49 2.96 -19.58
N PHE A 184 -8.38 3.41 -19.02
CA PHE A 184 -7.05 2.90 -19.32
C PHE A 184 -6.90 1.41 -19.02
N SER A 185 -7.43 0.96 -17.88
CA SER A 185 -7.48 -0.44 -17.50
C SER A 185 -8.26 -1.27 -18.51
N LYS A 186 -9.44 -0.78 -18.93
CA LYS A 186 -10.26 -1.43 -19.96
C LYS A 186 -9.57 -1.45 -21.31
N HIS A 187 -8.92 -0.36 -21.73
CA HIS A 187 -8.17 -0.31 -22.98
C HIS A 187 -7.08 -1.39 -23.05
N PHE A 188 -6.33 -1.58 -21.97
CA PHE A 188 -5.35 -2.67 -21.89
C PHE A 188 -6.02 -4.05 -22.01
N LEU A 189 -7.05 -4.32 -21.21
CA LEU A 189 -7.74 -5.61 -21.23
C LEU A 189 -8.43 -5.89 -22.58
N ASN A 190 -8.88 -4.84 -23.26
CA ASN A 190 -9.53 -4.90 -24.56
C ASN A 190 -8.60 -5.36 -25.69
N ILE A 191 -7.27 -5.37 -25.49
CA ILE A 191 -6.35 -6.05 -26.42
C ILE A 191 -6.77 -7.52 -26.61
N TRP A 192 -7.29 -8.17 -25.55
CA TRP A 192 -7.78 -9.56 -25.60
C TRP A 192 -9.31 -9.69 -25.59
N LEU A 193 -10.00 -8.81 -24.86
CA LEU A 193 -11.43 -8.97 -24.58
C LEU A 193 -12.32 -8.08 -25.46
N GLY A 194 -11.75 -7.05 -26.09
CA GLY A 194 -12.48 -6.06 -26.86
C GLY A 194 -12.88 -6.59 -28.23
N GLU A 195 -13.99 -6.10 -28.77
CA GLU A 195 -14.50 -6.50 -30.09
C GLU A 195 -13.51 -6.23 -31.23
N LYS A 196 -12.67 -5.19 -31.08
CA LYS A 196 -11.63 -4.80 -32.03
C LYS A 196 -10.27 -5.46 -31.77
N THR A 197 -10.24 -6.58 -31.03
CA THR A 197 -9.00 -7.34 -30.82
C THR A 197 -8.40 -7.80 -32.14
N SER A 198 -7.08 -7.91 -32.19
CA SER A 198 -6.37 -8.50 -33.33
C SER A 198 -6.50 -10.02 -33.43
N ASP A 199 -6.96 -10.70 -32.38
CA ASP A 199 -7.23 -12.15 -32.39
C ASP A 199 -8.66 -12.48 -31.92
N PRO A 200 -9.67 -12.35 -32.81
CA PRO A 200 -11.06 -12.68 -32.50
C PRO A 200 -11.27 -14.13 -32.08
N LYS A 201 -10.45 -15.08 -32.60
CA LYS A 201 -10.54 -16.50 -32.24
C LYS A 201 -10.08 -16.73 -30.81
N LEU A 202 -9.02 -16.06 -30.38
CA LEU A 202 -8.58 -16.10 -28.99
C LEU A 202 -9.63 -15.49 -28.06
N ARG A 203 -10.20 -14.34 -28.44
CA ARG A 203 -11.29 -13.71 -27.68
C ARG A 203 -12.46 -14.66 -27.48
N SER A 204 -12.94 -15.32 -28.54
CA SER A 204 -14.02 -16.32 -28.48
C SER A 204 -13.72 -17.40 -27.43
N ARG A 205 -12.51 -17.98 -27.49
CA ARG A 205 -12.04 -19.00 -26.53
C ARG A 205 -11.94 -18.48 -25.09
N LEU A 206 -11.62 -17.20 -24.89
CA LEU A 206 -11.54 -16.59 -23.56
C LEU A 206 -12.92 -16.31 -22.98
N LEU A 207 -13.84 -15.80 -23.80
CA LEU A 207 -15.18 -15.43 -23.37
C LEU A 207 -16.16 -16.62 -23.31
N GLY A 208 -15.81 -17.74 -23.94
CA GLY A 208 -16.65 -18.93 -24.03
C GLY A 208 -17.72 -18.80 -25.12
N GLU A 209 -17.42 -18.04 -26.17
CA GLU A 209 -18.27 -17.82 -27.36
C GLU A 209 -17.89 -18.79 -28.48
#